data_AF-S6V425-F1
#
_entry.id   AF-S6V425-F1
#
_cell.length_a   1.000
_cell.length_b   1.000
_cell.length_c   1.000
_cell.angle_alpha   90.00
_cell.angle_beta   90.00
_cell.angle_gamma   90.00
#
_symmetry.space_group_name_H-M   'P 1'
#
loop_
_entity.id
_entity.type
_entity.pdbx_description
1 polymer ?
#
loop_
_entity_poly.entity_id
_entity_poly.type
_entity_poly.pdbx_seq_one_letter_code
_entity_poly.pdbx_strand_id
1 'polypeptide(L)'
;MSTLEVAKAIRLSISSARISTYENAALAVGRGLDEAVTLYAWNALVSGAFLTPLHLCEVIVRNGVADAIASVYGPRWPWSPGFEQSLPDVTGPTFKPKQELARARQKCATTGAVIAELKFVFWEKMFTKRFEGRLWAPYLHSFFPNLEKCFTVSAHRAKIAADLEQIRLL
;
A
#
# COMPACT_ATOMS: atom_id res chain seq x y z
N MET A 1 10.09 39.70 -12.81
CA MET A 1 10.69 38.41 -13.21
C MET A 1 9.76 37.76 -14.21
N SER A 2 10.27 37.42 -15.39
CA SER A 2 9.53 36.69 -16.42
C SER A 2 9.34 35.22 -16.02
N THR A 3 8.34 34.54 -16.60
CA THR A 3 8.09 33.10 -16.38
C THR A 3 9.34 32.25 -16.64
N LEU A 4 10.09 32.59 -17.68
CA LEU A 4 11.33 31.92 -18.05
C LEU A 4 12.47 32.11 -17.04
N GLU A 5 12.58 33.28 -16.40
CA GLU A 5 13.55 33.50 -15.33
C GLU A 5 13.24 32.64 -14.10
N VAL A 6 11.95 32.55 -13.74
CA VAL A 6 11.48 31.70 -12.64
C VAL A 6 11.74 30.23 -12.96
N ALA A 7 11.44 29.78 -14.18
CA ALA A 7 11.66 28.40 -14.59
C ALA A 7 13.15 28.00 -14.57
N LYS A 8 14.04 28.91 -15.00
CA LYS A 8 15.50 28.71 -14.87
C LYS A 8 15.94 28.61 -13.41
N ALA A 9 15.44 29.48 -12.52
CA ALA A 9 15.76 29.42 -11.10
C ALA A 9 15.28 28.10 -10.46
N ILE A 10 14.08 27.62 -10.81
CA ILE A 10 13.54 26.33 -10.36
C ILE A 10 14.42 25.18 -10.86
N ARG A 11 14.76 25.17 -12.15
CA ARG A 11 15.65 24.15 -12.75
C ARG A 11 17.00 24.06 -12.04
N LEU A 12 17.58 25.20 -11.65
CA LEU A 12 18.86 25.23 -10.91
C LEU A 12 18.72 24.74 -9.47
N SER A 13 17.53 24.91 -8.87
CA SER A 13 17.25 24.51 -7.49
C SER A 13 16.87 23.03 -7.35
N ILE A 14 16.33 22.44 -8.42
CA ILE A 14 15.98 21.02 -8.50
C ILE A 14 17.15 20.26 -9.14
N SER A 15 17.43 19.03 -8.71
CA SER A 15 18.52 18.26 -9.35
C SER A 15 18.20 17.96 -10.82
N SER A 16 19.23 18.00 -11.68
CA SER A 16 19.10 17.72 -13.11
C SER A 16 18.39 16.38 -13.39
N ALA A 17 18.69 15.36 -12.59
CA ALA A 17 18.05 14.04 -12.69
C ALA A 17 16.53 14.06 -12.41
N ARG A 18 16.02 15.03 -11.64
CA ARG A 18 14.59 15.14 -11.30
C ARG A 18 13.79 15.90 -12.34
N ILE A 19 14.41 16.84 -13.07
CA ILE A 19 13.72 17.65 -14.07
C ILE A 19 13.86 17.12 -15.50
N SER A 20 14.93 16.35 -15.79
CA SER A 20 15.25 15.86 -17.13
C SER A 20 14.14 15.05 -17.80
N THR A 21 13.40 14.23 -17.04
CA THR A 21 12.23 13.50 -17.56
C THR A 21 11.17 14.43 -18.14
N TYR A 22 10.92 15.56 -17.48
CA TYR A 22 9.92 16.54 -17.89
C TYR A 22 10.43 17.44 -19.01
N GLU A 23 11.72 17.79 -19.01
CA GLU A 23 12.36 18.52 -20.12
C GLU A 23 12.31 17.70 -21.40
N ASN A 24 12.67 16.42 -21.34
CA ASN A 24 12.61 15.52 -22.49
C ASN A 24 11.16 15.38 -23.01
N ALA A 25 10.18 15.24 -22.12
CA ALA A 25 8.78 15.16 -22.49
C ALA A 25 8.27 16.47 -23.15
N ALA A 26 8.65 17.63 -22.62
CA ALA A 26 8.30 18.93 -23.20
C ALA A 26 8.95 19.12 -24.59
N LEU A 27 10.25 18.82 -24.71
CA LEU A 27 11.00 18.93 -25.95
C LEU A 27 10.41 18.05 -27.06
N ALA A 28 9.98 16.83 -26.73
CA ALA A 28 9.38 15.90 -27.68
C ALA A 28 8.11 16.44 -28.38
N VAL A 29 7.43 17.42 -27.76
CA VAL A 29 6.24 18.09 -28.32
C VAL A 29 6.51 19.56 -28.67
N GLY A 30 7.79 19.95 -28.82
CA GLY A 30 8.19 21.30 -29.22
C GLY A 30 7.96 22.37 -28.15
N ARG A 31 7.90 21.99 -26.87
CA ARG A 31 7.70 22.89 -25.72
C ARG A 31 9.00 23.21 -25.00
N GLY A 32 8.99 24.30 -24.23
CA GLY A 32 10.17 24.85 -23.58
C GLY A 32 10.30 24.45 -22.11
N LEU A 33 11.24 25.12 -21.44
CA LEU A 33 11.55 24.91 -20.03
C LEU A 33 10.35 25.25 -19.12
N ASP A 34 9.56 26.26 -19.47
CA ASP A 34 8.41 26.71 -18.67
C ASP A 34 7.34 25.61 -18.60
N GLU A 35 7.06 24.93 -19.71
CA GLU A 35 6.15 23.79 -19.72
C GLU A 35 6.73 22.57 -19.00
N ALA A 36 8.05 22.33 -19.08
CA ALA A 36 8.69 21.25 -18.33
C ALA A 36 8.56 21.45 -16.81
N VAL A 37 8.77 22.69 -16.34
CA VAL A 37 8.57 23.06 -14.92
C VAL A 37 7.10 22.94 -14.52
N THR A 38 6.18 23.36 -15.40
CA THR A 38 4.73 23.22 -15.17
C THR A 38 4.33 21.74 -15.05
N LEU A 39 4.86 20.88 -15.91
CA LEU A 39 4.61 19.44 -15.88
C LEU A 39 5.19 18.77 -14.63
N TYR A 40 6.40 19.18 -14.20
CA TYR A 40 6.98 18.75 -12.93
C TYR A 40 6.08 19.12 -11.75
N ALA A 41 5.61 20.38 -11.69
CA ALA A 41 4.73 20.85 -10.64
C ALA A 41 3.39 20.09 -10.65
N TRP A 42 2.83 19.84 -11.83
CA TRP A 42 1.61 19.06 -11.99
C TRP A 42 1.78 17.62 -11.48
N ASN A 43 2.90 16.96 -11.80
CA ASN A 43 3.21 15.64 -11.26
C ASN A 43 3.30 15.65 -9.73
N ALA A 44 3.91 16.68 -9.14
CA ALA A 44 3.98 16.81 -7.68
C ALA A 44 2.58 16.98 -7.05
N LEU A 45 1.71 17.78 -7.65
CA LEU A 45 0.33 17.97 -7.21
C LEU A 45 -0.49 16.69 -7.28
N VAL A 46 -0.41 15.97 -8.41
CA VAL A 46 -1.09 14.67 -8.59
C VAL A 46 -0.57 13.66 -7.58
N SER A 47 0.75 13.56 -7.39
CA SER A 47 1.36 12.68 -6.39
C SER A 47 0.86 13.02 -4.97
N GLY A 48 0.78 14.30 -4.64
CA GLY A 48 0.25 14.78 -3.36
C GLY A 48 -1.22 14.41 -3.16
N ALA A 49 -2.05 14.51 -4.20
CA ALA A 49 -3.46 14.14 -4.16
C ALA A 49 -3.68 12.64 -3.87
N PHE A 50 -2.72 11.77 -4.22
CA PHE A 50 -2.80 10.34 -3.90
C PHE A 50 -2.38 9.99 -2.47
N LEU A 51 -1.64 10.84 -1.75
CA LEU A 51 -1.17 10.52 -0.40
C LEU A 51 -2.33 10.26 0.58
N THR A 52 -3.38 11.07 0.53
CA THR A 52 -4.55 10.92 1.40
C THR A 52 -5.33 9.62 1.15
N PRO A 53 -5.78 9.28 -0.08
CA PRO A 53 -6.49 8.04 -0.31
C PRO A 53 -5.62 6.81 -0.05
N LEU A 54 -4.32 6.85 -0.35
CA LEU A 54 -3.40 5.76 -0.03
C LEU A 54 -3.28 5.53 1.48
N HIS A 55 -3.12 6.60 2.26
CA HIS A 55 -3.07 6.53 3.71
C HIS A 55 -4.34 5.92 4.31
N LEU A 56 -5.51 6.37 3.85
CA LEU A 56 -6.79 5.85 4.30
C LEU A 56 -6.95 4.37 3.92
N CYS A 57 -6.63 4.01 2.68
CA CYS A 57 -6.66 2.62 2.22
C CYS A 57 -5.79 1.72 3.09
N GLU A 58 -4.54 2.11 3.35
CA GLU A 58 -3.62 1.34 4.19
C GLU A 58 -4.19 1.14 5.60
N VAL A 59 -4.67 2.20 6.26
CA VAL A 59 -5.19 2.12 7.62
C VAL A 59 -6.44 1.24 7.69
N ILE A 60 -7.39 1.42 6.76
CA ILE A 60 -8.65 0.67 6.73
C ILE A 60 -8.38 -0.82 6.49
N VAL A 61 -7.58 -1.14 5.48
CA VAL A 61 -7.25 -2.53 5.12
C VAL A 61 -6.53 -3.22 6.26
N ARG A 62 -5.51 -2.57 6.82
CA ARG A 62 -4.75 -3.10 7.95
C ARG A 62 -5.64 -3.38 9.15
N ASN A 63 -6.51 -2.44 9.52
CA ASN A 63 -7.38 -2.61 10.68
C ASN A 63 -8.39 -3.75 10.44
N GLY A 64 -9.05 -3.77 9.28
CA GLY A 64 -10.02 -4.82 8.95
C GLY A 64 -9.38 -6.22 8.91
N VAL A 65 -8.16 -6.33 8.39
CA VAL A 65 -7.40 -7.59 8.43
C VAL A 65 -7.00 -7.95 9.86
N ALA A 66 -6.51 -7.00 10.66
CA ALA A 66 -6.09 -7.25 12.04
C ALA A 66 -7.27 -7.72 12.91
N ASP A 67 -8.46 -7.14 12.73
CA ASP A 67 -9.66 -7.53 13.47
C ASP A 67 -10.17 -8.91 13.02
N ALA A 68 -10.09 -9.23 11.73
CA ALA A 68 -10.38 -10.57 11.23
C ALA A 68 -9.44 -11.63 11.83
N ILE A 69 -8.14 -11.32 11.91
CA ILE A 69 -7.16 -12.21 12.56
C ILE A 69 -7.46 -12.34 14.05
N ALA A 70 -7.75 -11.23 14.75
CA ALA A 70 -8.07 -11.23 16.18
C ALA A 70 -9.33 -12.06 16.49
N SER A 71 -10.30 -12.08 15.58
CA SER A 71 -11.53 -12.88 15.70
C SER A 71 -11.27 -14.40 15.67
N VAL A 72 -10.13 -14.84 15.09
CA VAL A 72 -9.75 -16.26 15.02
C VAL A 72 -8.69 -16.62 16.07
N TYR A 73 -7.71 -15.75 16.30
CA TYR A 73 -6.51 -16.06 17.07
C TYR A 73 -6.39 -15.26 18.39
N GLY A 74 -7.39 -14.44 18.71
CA GLY A 74 -7.47 -13.62 19.92
C GLY A 74 -6.74 -12.27 19.79
N PRO A 75 -6.89 -11.39 20.80
CA PRO A 75 -6.36 -10.03 20.77
C PRO A 75 -4.82 -9.95 20.76
N ARG A 76 -4.14 -11.02 21.18
CA ARG A 76 -2.67 -11.16 21.12
C ARG A 76 -2.21 -12.02 19.94
N TRP A 77 -2.97 -12.03 18.85
CA TRP A 77 -2.66 -12.80 17.64
C TRP A 77 -1.22 -12.67 17.12
N PRO A 78 -0.48 -11.54 17.26
CA PRO A 78 0.89 -11.49 16.77
C PRO A 78 1.85 -12.47 17.47
N TRP A 79 1.48 -12.90 18.68
CA TRP A 79 2.20 -13.90 19.47
C TRP A 79 1.49 -15.26 19.47
N SER A 80 0.42 -15.42 18.68
CA SER A 80 -0.29 -16.70 18.58
C SER A 80 0.51 -17.67 17.71
N PRO A 81 0.94 -18.84 18.24
CA PRO A 81 1.60 -19.86 17.43
C PRO A 81 0.71 -20.35 16.28
N GLY A 82 -0.60 -20.39 16.50
CA GLY A 82 -1.58 -20.78 15.48
C GLY A 82 -1.64 -19.81 14.30
N PHE A 83 -1.50 -18.49 14.56
CA PHE A 83 -1.43 -17.50 13.49
C PHE A 83 -0.09 -17.59 12.75
N GLU A 84 1.03 -17.68 13.47
CA GLU A 84 2.36 -17.81 12.86
C GLU A 84 2.46 -19.05 11.95
N GLN A 85 1.90 -20.18 12.37
CA GLN A 85 1.83 -21.42 11.57
C GLN A 85 0.90 -21.30 10.36
N SER A 86 -0.09 -20.39 10.40
CA SER A 86 -0.98 -20.17 9.27
C SER A 86 -0.29 -19.47 8.09
N LEU A 87 0.74 -18.66 8.37
CA LEU A 87 1.48 -17.91 7.37
C LEU A 87 2.30 -18.85 6.47
N PRO A 88 2.43 -18.57 5.16
CA PRO A 88 3.24 -19.37 4.28
C PRO A 88 4.71 -19.30 4.67
N ASP A 89 5.40 -20.44 4.59
CA ASP A 89 6.85 -20.50 4.64
C ASP A 89 7.39 -20.37 3.22
N VAL A 90 8.02 -19.24 2.92
CA VAL A 90 8.44 -18.89 1.57
C VAL A 90 9.95 -18.82 1.49
N THR A 91 10.53 -19.58 0.56
CA THR A 91 11.95 -19.56 0.23
C THR A 91 12.22 -18.61 -0.94
N GLY A 92 13.45 -18.08 -1.04
CA GLY A 92 13.86 -17.17 -2.12
C GLY A 92 13.76 -15.66 -1.80
N PRO A 93 13.85 -14.79 -2.83
CA PRO A 93 13.91 -13.33 -2.70
C PRO A 93 12.53 -12.66 -2.55
N THR A 94 11.47 -13.44 -2.38
CA THR A 94 10.09 -12.95 -2.24
C THR A 94 9.80 -12.48 -0.81
N PHE A 95 8.69 -11.76 -0.61
CA PHE A 95 8.27 -11.29 0.70
C PHE A 95 7.96 -12.46 1.66
N LYS A 96 8.50 -12.40 2.88
CA LYS A 96 8.44 -13.48 3.88
C LYS A 96 7.57 -13.05 5.08
N PRO A 97 6.27 -13.39 5.10
CA PRO A 97 5.34 -12.89 6.11
C PRO A 97 5.69 -13.36 7.53
N LYS A 98 6.18 -14.60 7.71
CA LYS A 98 6.63 -15.09 9.02
C LYS A 98 7.80 -14.26 9.58
N GLN A 99 8.79 -13.97 8.73
CA GLN A 99 9.95 -13.18 9.14
C GLN A 99 9.57 -11.73 9.44
N GLU A 100 8.67 -11.15 8.65
CA GLU A 100 8.14 -9.81 8.90
C GLU A 100 7.37 -9.74 10.24
N LEU A 101 6.51 -10.72 10.52
CA LEU A 101 5.81 -10.82 11.82
C LEU A 101 6.79 -10.97 12.99
N ALA A 102 7.78 -11.86 12.84
CA ALA A 102 8.79 -12.10 13.86
C ALA A 102 9.61 -10.82 14.15
N ARG A 103 9.98 -10.07 13.10
CA ARG A 103 10.67 -8.79 13.22
C ARG A 103 9.82 -7.76 13.96
N ALA A 104 8.54 -7.63 13.60
CA ALA A 104 7.65 -6.65 14.21
C ALA A 104 7.42 -6.95 15.71
N ARG A 105 7.14 -8.20 16.09
CA ARG A 105 6.92 -8.58 17.49
C ARG A 105 8.17 -8.48 18.38
N GLN A 106 9.37 -8.51 17.80
CA GLN A 106 10.61 -8.29 18.55
C GLN A 106 10.79 -6.81 18.94
N LYS A 107 10.28 -5.88 18.13
CA LYS A 107 10.40 -4.43 18.37
C LYS A 107 9.23 -3.85 19.17
N CYS A 108 8.08 -4.51 19.14
CA CYS A 108 6.82 -3.95 19.63
C CYS A 108 6.27 -4.74 20.83
N ALA A 109 5.79 -4.04 21.85
CA ALA A 109 5.21 -4.66 23.05
C ALA A 109 3.68 -4.89 22.96
N THR A 110 3.00 -4.23 22.03
CA THR A 110 1.53 -4.25 21.90
C THR A 110 1.08 -4.68 20.51
N THR A 111 -0.12 -5.27 20.41
CA THR A 111 -0.71 -5.66 19.12
C THR A 111 -0.86 -4.46 18.19
N GLY A 112 -1.31 -3.31 18.70
CA GLY A 112 -1.43 -2.07 17.93
C GLY A 112 -0.10 -1.58 17.36
N ALA A 113 0.99 -1.69 18.13
CA ALA A 113 2.33 -1.34 17.63
C ALA A 113 2.81 -2.32 16.55
N VAL A 114 2.55 -3.63 16.70
CA VAL A 114 2.85 -4.62 15.66
C VAL A 114 2.06 -4.31 14.38
N ILE A 115 0.76 -4.00 14.51
CA ILE A 115 -0.08 -3.59 13.40
C ILE A 115 0.57 -2.40 12.66
N ALA A 116 1.00 -1.37 13.39
CA ALA A 116 1.63 -0.20 12.79
C ALA A 116 3.00 -0.47 12.10
N GLU A 117 3.77 -1.46 12.58
CA GLU A 117 5.12 -1.79 12.09
C GLU A 117 5.10 -2.72 10.85
N LEU A 118 4.03 -3.48 10.63
CA LEU A 118 3.92 -4.41 9.50
C LEU A 118 3.70 -3.66 8.18
N LYS A 119 4.51 -3.98 7.17
CA LYS A 119 4.44 -3.40 5.82
C LYS A 119 3.09 -3.65 5.15
N PHE A 120 2.67 -2.74 4.28
CA PHE A 120 1.47 -2.87 3.44
C PHE A 120 1.33 -4.23 2.73
N VAL A 121 2.43 -4.77 2.17
CA VAL A 121 2.45 -6.09 1.52
C VAL A 121 2.04 -7.24 2.46
N PHE A 122 2.25 -7.13 3.77
CA PHE A 122 1.77 -8.12 4.73
C PHE A 122 0.25 -8.23 4.67
N TRP A 123 -0.43 -7.08 4.71
CA TRP A 123 -1.88 -6.97 4.70
C TRP A 123 -2.48 -7.40 3.35
N GLU A 124 -1.84 -7.03 2.23
CA GLU A 124 -2.19 -7.51 0.89
C GLU A 124 -2.19 -9.05 0.83
N LYS A 125 -1.13 -9.69 1.35
CA LYS A 125 -1.00 -11.16 1.33
C LYS A 125 -2.01 -11.89 2.22
N MET A 126 -2.68 -11.20 3.14
CA MET A 126 -3.78 -11.78 3.92
C MET A 126 -5.03 -12.04 3.07
N PHE A 127 -5.17 -11.42 1.89
CA PHE A 127 -6.26 -11.70 0.96
C PHE A 127 -5.98 -12.87 0.02
N THR A 128 -4.96 -13.69 0.25
CA THR A 128 -4.76 -14.91 -0.56
C THR A 128 -5.79 -16.00 -0.25
N LYS A 129 -6.03 -16.92 -1.19
CA LYS A 129 -6.98 -18.05 -1.04
C LYS A 129 -6.74 -18.88 0.23
N ARG A 130 -5.51 -18.93 0.72
CA ARG A 130 -5.10 -19.60 1.97
C ARG A 130 -5.91 -19.15 3.19
N PHE A 131 -6.28 -17.87 3.25
CA PHE A 131 -6.99 -17.31 4.40
C PHE A 131 -8.50 -17.26 4.20
N GLU A 132 -9.01 -17.70 3.05
CA GLU A 132 -10.42 -17.61 2.71
C GLU A 132 -11.31 -18.34 3.72
N GLY A 133 -11.04 -19.62 3.99
CA GLY A 133 -11.91 -20.40 4.88
C GLY A 133 -11.96 -19.90 6.31
N ARG A 134 -10.82 -19.50 6.89
CA ARG A 134 -10.73 -19.14 8.32
C ARG A 134 -10.98 -17.66 8.60
N LEU A 135 -10.47 -16.77 7.74
CA LEU A 135 -10.63 -15.32 7.95
C LEU A 135 -11.83 -14.80 7.16
N TRP A 136 -11.87 -15.03 5.84
CA TRP A 136 -12.77 -14.26 4.98
C TRP A 136 -14.19 -14.82 4.91
N ALA A 137 -14.37 -16.14 4.88
CA ALA A 137 -15.70 -16.75 4.87
C ALA A 137 -16.57 -16.29 6.06
N PRO A 138 -16.07 -16.26 7.32
CA PRO A 138 -16.85 -15.78 8.46
C PRO A 138 -16.83 -14.26 8.65
N TYR A 139 -15.77 -13.55 8.27
CA TYR A 139 -15.56 -12.16 8.73
C TYR A 139 -15.45 -11.09 7.63
N LEU A 140 -15.44 -11.45 6.34
CA LEU A 140 -15.25 -10.46 5.28
C LEU A 140 -16.32 -9.36 5.35
N HIS A 141 -17.60 -9.72 5.43
CA HIS A 141 -18.69 -8.73 5.49
C HIS A 141 -18.80 -8.03 6.85
N SER A 142 -18.18 -8.57 7.91
CA SER A 142 -18.14 -7.91 9.22
C SER A 142 -17.18 -6.72 9.21
N PHE A 143 -16.02 -6.87 8.56
CA PHE A 143 -14.97 -5.85 8.51
C PHE A 143 -14.97 -5.02 7.21
N PHE A 144 -15.69 -5.48 6.18
CA PHE A 144 -15.94 -4.75 4.94
C PHE A 144 -17.45 -4.73 4.62
N PRO A 145 -18.26 -4.03 5.43
CA PRO A 145 -19.73 -4.10 5.36
C PRO A 145 -20.33 -3.49 4.10
N ASN A 146 -19.59 -2.63 3.41
CA ASN A 146 -20.04 -1.94 2.20
C ASN A 146 -19.78 -2.74 0.90
N LEU A 147 -19.27 -3.96 1.00
CA LEU A 147 -19.11 -4.85 -0.15
C LEU A 147 -20.48 -5.30 -0.67
N GLU A 148 -20.63 -5.27 -2.00
CA GLU A 148 -21.87 -5.68 -2.67
C GLU A 148 -22.23 -7.15 -2.37
N LYS A 149 -23.41 -7.38 -1.80
CA LYS A 149 -23.81 -8.72 -1.31
C LYS A 149 -24.08 -9.74 -2.42
N CYS A 150 -24.18 -9.30 -3.68
CA CYS A 150 -24.40 -10.18 -4.84
C CYS A 150 -23.16 -10.99 -5.22
N PHE A 151 -21.96 -10.57 -4.81
CA PHE A 151 -20.73 -11.30 -5.07
C PHE A 151 -20.35 -12.22 -3.91
N THR A 152 -19.65 -13.31 -4.24
CA THR A 152 -19.15 -14.25 -3.25
C THR A 152 -17.96 -13.68 -2.48
N VAL A 153 -17.71 -14.22 -1.28
CA VAL A 153 -16.50 -13.92 -0.49
C VAL A 153 -15.23 -14.14 -1.32
N SER A 154 -15.15 -15.20 -2.11
CA SER A 154 -14.00 -15.48 -2.97
C SER A 154 -13.82 -14.39 -4.03
N ALA A 155 -14.90 -13.91 -4.65
CA ALA A 155 -14.83 -12.86 -5.65
C ALA A 155 -14.35 -11.53 -5.05
N HIS A 156 -14.93 -11.12 -3.91
CA HIS A 156 -14.49 -9.92 -3.19
C HIS A 156 -13.05 -10.01 -2.73
N ARG A 157 -12.65 -11.12 -2.10
CA ARG A 157 -11.28 -11.35 -1.66
C ARG A 157 -10.29 -11.24 -2.83
N ALA A 158 -10.60 -11.87 -3.96
CA ALA A 158 -9.77 -11.81 -5.16
C ALA A 158 -9.66 -10.39 -5.72
N LYS A 159 -10.78 -9.66 -5.76
CA LYS A 159 -10.81 -8.26 -6.20
C LYS A 159 -9.97 -7.36 -5.29
N ILE A 160 -10.15 -7.45 -3.98
CA ILE A 160 -9.36 -6.68 -3.00
C ILE A 160 -7.87 -6.99 -3.17
N ALA A 161 -7.49 -8.26 -3.28
CA ALA A 161 -6.08 -8.63 -3.49
C ALA A 161 -5.50 -7.99 -4.76
N ALA A 162 -6.24 -8.04 -5.87
CA ALA A 162 -5.81 -7.44 -7.14
C ALA A 162 -5.68 -5.91 -7.03
N ASP A 163 -6.67 -5.24 -6.44
CA ASP A 163 -6.68 -3.78 -6.29
C ASP A 163 -5.51 -3.31 -5.39
N LEU A 164 -5.23 -4.02 -4.28
CA LEU A 164 -4.11 -3.71 -3.40
C LEU A 164 -2.75 -3.97 -4.05
N GLU A 165 -2.65 -5.01 -4.89
CA GLU A 165 -1.42 -5.26 -5.66
C GLU A 165 -1.14 -4.15 -6.67
N GLN A 166 -2.17 -3.65 -7.37
CA GLN A 166 -2.02 -2.51 -8.27
C GLN A 166 -1.54 -1.27 -7.51
N ILE A 167 -2.16 -0.96 -6.36
CA ILE A 167 -1.77 0.18 -5.52
C ILE A 167 -0.29 0.08 -5.09
N ARG A 168 0.19 -1.12 -4.75
CA ARG A 168 1.57 -1.33 -4.33
C ARG A 168 2.60 -1.15 -5.47
N LEU A 169 2.16 -1.26 -6.72
CA LEU A 169 3.01 -1.13 -7.91
C LEU A 169 3.05 0.29 -8.50
N LEU A 170 2.23 1.22 -7.96
CA LEU A 170 2.29 2.65 -8.27
C LEU A 170 3.57 3.30 -7.70
#